data_AF-A0A955JWI8-F1
#
_entry.id   AF-A0A955JWI8-F1
#
_cell.length_a   1.000
_cell.length_b   1.000
_cell.length_c   1.000
_cell.angle_alpha   90.00
_cell.angle_beta   90.00
_cell.angle_gamma   90.00
#
_symmetry.space_group_name_H-M   'P 1'
#
loop_
_entity.id
_entity.type
_entity.pdbx_description
1 polymer ?
#
loop_
_entity_poly.entity_id
_entity_poly.type
_entity_poly.pdbx_seq_one_letter_code
_entity_poly.pdbx_strand_id
1 'polypeptide(L)'
;MNHIPYDVLLQIHDRVLAVSGGMAGVKDEGLLRSPLEFIVDDSYYPELCDKITHVVYSLIKNHGFNDGNKRTALAVGGFLLLLNGYDDYIVHYFRMFEQVVVLVADNKLSKEELYVLFDEMITGGDLSESSKIKIIDLVDKL
;
A
#
# COMPACT_ATOMS: atom_id res chain seq x y z
N MET A 1 -11.91 11.30 6.55
CA MET A 1 -11.33 11.01 5.19
C MET A 1 -12.04 9.85 4.50
N ASN A 2 -11.92 9.73 3.17
CA ASN A 2 -12.47 8.59 2.42
C ASN A 2 -11.65 7.32 2.69
N HIS A 3 -12.34 6.19 2.86
CA HIS A 3 -11.74 4.87 3.11
C HIS A 3 -12.18 3.86 2.03
N ILE A 4 -11.53 2.71 1.98
CA ILE A 4 -11.84 1.66 1.02
C ILE A 4 -12.79 0.61 1.64
N PRO A 5 -13.98 0.40 1.05
CA PRO A 5 -14.86 -0.71 1.44
C PRO A 5 -14.28 -2.09 1.10
N TYR A 6 -14.66 -3.11 1.86
CA TYR A 6 -14.12 -4.47 1.68
C TYR A 6 -14.45 -5.08 0.30
N ASP A 7 -15.65 -4.85 -0.23
CA ASP A 7 -16.04 -5.29 -1.57
C ASP A 7 -15.20 -4.61 -2.66
N VAL A 8 -14.84 -3.34 -2.46
CA VAL A 8 -13.94 -2.62 -3.37
C VAL A 8 -12.51 -3.20 -3.31
N LEU A 9 -12.02 -3.59 -2.13
CA LEU A 9 -10.75 -4.31 -1.99
C LEU A 9 -10.74 -5.60 -2.82
N LEU A 10 -11.81 -6.41 -2.74
CA LEU A 10 -11.93 -7.64 -3.54
C LEU A 10 -11.95 -7.35 -5.04
N GLN A 11 -12.71 -6.33 -5.49
CA GLN A 11 -12.75 -5.93 -6.89
C GLN A 11 -11.39 -5.46 -7.42
N ILE A 12 -10.62 -4.72 -6.61
CA ILE A 12 -9.26 -4.31 -6.96
C ILE A 12 -8.36 -5.55 -7.09
N HIS A 13 -8.44 -6.47 -6.14
CA HIS A 13 -7.66 -7.70 -6.18
C HIS A 13 -7.94 -8.55 -7.43
N ASP A 14 -9.23 -8.74 -7.77
CA ASP A 14 -9.63 -9.51 -8.95
C ASP A 14 -9.10 -8.87 -10.24
N ARG A 15 -9.16 -7.53 -10.35
CA ARG A 15 -8.58 -6.80 -11.49
C ARG A 15 -7.07 -6.95 -11.58
N VAL A 16 -6.38 -6.91 -10.43
CA VAL A 16 -4.93 -7.13 -10.36
C VAL A 16 -4.57 -8.53 -10.87
N LEU A 17 -5.29 -9.57 -10.43
CA LEU A 17 -5.03 -10.95 -10.87
C LEU A 17 -5.40 -11.17 -12.34
N ALA A 18 -6.48 -10.54 -12.82
CA ALA A 18 -6.87 -10.64 -14.22
C ALA A 18 -5.76 -10.16 -15.18
N VAL A 19 -4.97 -9.16 -14.77
CA VAL A 19 -3.87 -8.60 -15.58
C VAL A 19 -2.55 -9.32 -15.32
N SER A 20 -2.22 -9.56 -14.06
CA SER A 20 -0.88 -10.03 -13.67
C SER A 20 -0.76 -11.55 -13.44
N GLY A 21 -1.89 -12.27 -13.48
CA GLY A 21 -1.96 -13.68 -13.13
C GLY A 21 -1.73 -13.97 -11.65
N GLY A 22 -1.91 -15.24 -11.26
CA GLY A 22 -1.77 -15.70 -9.88
C GLY A 22 -2.95 -16.55 -9.43
N MET A 23 -2.87 -17.07 -8.20
CA MET A 23 -3.93 -17.88 -7.61
C MET A 23 -5.02 -16.99 -7.00
N ALA A 24 -6.24 -17.08 -7.54
CA ALA A 24 -7.39 -16.38 -7.00
C ALA A 24 -7.82 -16.94 -5.64
N GLY A 25 -8.53 -16.11 -4.87
CA GLY A 25 -9.21 -16.49 -3.65
C GLY A 25 -8.67 -15.81 -2.40
N VAL A 26 -9.58 -15.65 -1.44
CA VAL A 26 -9.28 -15.18 -0.10
C VAL A 26 -8.82 -16.35 0.74
N LYS A 27 -7.66 -16.20 1.39
CA LYS A 27 -7.11 -17.15 2.33
C LYS A 27 -7.72 -16.96 3.72
N ASP A 28 -7.85 -15.71 4.15
CA ASP A 28 -8.42 -15.33 5.45
C ASP A 28 -9.10 -13.96 5.35
N GLU A 29 -10.43 -13.93 5.52
CA GLU A 29 -11.19 -12.68 5.47
C GLU A 29 -10.88 -11.74 6.64
N GLY A 30 -10.67 -12.28 7.84
CA GLY A 30 -10.41 -11.47 9.03
C GLY A 30 -9.13 -10.66 8.87
N LEU A 31 -8.11 -11.27 8.28
CA LEU A 31 -6.83 -10.63 7.95
C LEU A 31 -6.94 -9.50 6.90
N LEU A 32 -7.99 -9.53 6.07
CA LEU A 32 -8.26 -8.48 5.07
C LEU A 32 -9.19 -7.40 5.62
N ARG A 33 -10.21 -7.76 6.42
CA ARG A 33 -11.20 -6.83 6.98
C ARG A 33 -10.62 -5.96 8.09
N SER A 34 -9.85 -6.59 8.98
CA SER A 34 -9.25 -5.92 10.14
C SER A 34 -8.58 -4.58 9.80
N PRO A 35 -7.61 -4.49 8.85
CA PRO A 35 -6.97 -3.22 8.54
C PRO A 35 -7.91 -2.17 7.92
N LEU A 36 -9.02 -2.58 7.30
CA LEU A 36 -10.00 -1.66 6.73
C LEU A 36 -10.92 -1.07 7.79
N GLU A 37 -11.29 -1.87 8.79
CA GLU A 37 -12.15 -1.44 9.90
C GLU A 37 -11.44 -0.41 10.80
N PHE A 38 -10.15 -0.61 11.08
CA PHE A 38 -9.37 0.30 11.93
C PHE A 38 -9.19 1.69 11.32
N ILE A 39 -9.04 1.81 10.00
CA ILE A 39 -8.84 3.11 9.37
C ILE A 39 -10.13 3.94 9.24
N VAL A 40 -11.30 3.41 9.57
CA VAL A 40 -12.55 4.19 9.57
C VAL A 40 -12.56 5.19 10.72
N ASP A 41 -11.89 4.88 11.82
CA ASP A 41 -11.81 5.73 12.99
C ASP A 41 -10.68 6.77 12.86
N ASP A 42 -11.07 8.00 12.56
CA ASP A 42 -10.16 9.15 12.44
C ASP A 42 -9.43 9.48 13.77
N SER A 43 -9.89 8.98 14.93
CA SER A 43 -9.19 9.19 16.21
C SER A 43 -7.91 8.36 16.34
N TYR A 44 -7.85 7.21 15.66
CA TYR A 44 -6.65 6.36 15.60
C TYR A 44 -5.77 6.69 14.40
N TYR A 45 -6.37 7.14 13.29
CA TYR A 45 -5.69 7.45 12.03
C TYR A 45 -6.09 8.85 11.53
N PRO A 46 -5.55 9.92 12.15
CA PRO A 46 -5.99 11.29 11.90
C PRO A 46 -5.55 11.83 10.54
N GLU A 47 -4.47 11.31 9.96
CA GLU A 47 -3.95 11.74 8.66
C GLU A 47 -4.10 10.66 7.58
N LEU A 48 -4.17 11.06 6.31
CA LEU A 48 -4.24 10.12 5.18
C LEU A 48 -3.02 9.20 5.18
N CYS A 49 -1.85 9.74 5.54
CA CYS A 49 -0.59 9.02 5.63
C CYS A 49 -0.67 7.85 6.63
N ASP A 50 -1.31 8.06 7.80
CA ASP A 50 -1.50 6.99 8.78
C ASP A 50 -2.33 5.84 8.21
N LYS A 51 -3.43 6.18 7.52
CA LYS A 51 -4.38 5.22 6.95
C LYS A 51 -3.78 4.40 5.83
N ILE A 52 -3.17 5.07 4.84
CA ILE A 52 -2.58 4.41 3.68
C ILE A 52 -1.42 3.51 4.12
N THR A 53 -0.57 3.99 5.02
CA THR A 53 0.53 3.21 5.58
C THR A 53 0.01 1.96 6.26
N HIS A 54 -1.02 2.10 7.11
CA HIS A 54 -1.58 0.95 7.82
C HIS A 54 -2.16 -0.09 6.86
N VAL A 55 -3.01 0.32 5.92
CA VAL A 55 -3.65 -0.60 4.97
C VAL A 55 -2.63 -1.29 4.09
N VAL A 56 -1.74 -0.53 3.46
CA VAL A 56 -0.73 -1.09 2.53
C VAL A 56 0.19 -2.05 3.26
N TYR A 57 0.71 -1.66 4.43
CA TYR A 57 1.57 -2.54 5.23
C TYR A 57 0.83 -3.83 5.63
N SER A 58 -0.39 -3.71 6.17
CA SER A 58 -1.17 -4.86 6.63
C SER A 58 -1.54 -5.80 5.48
N LEU A 59 -1.93 -5.29 4.31
CA LEU A 59 -2.22 -6.14 3.14
C LEU A 59 -0.97 -6.91 2.67
N ILE A 60 0.22 -6.31 2.77
CA ILE A 60 1.47 -7.00 2.43
C ILE A 60 1.80 -8.09 3.45
N LYS A 61 1.71 -7.79 4.75
CA LYS A 61 2.17 -8.70 5.83
C LYS A 61 1.16 -9.76 6.25
N ASN A 62 -0.14 -9.47 6.14
CA ASN A 62 -1.17 -10.38 6.64
C ASN A 62 -1.38 -11.58 5.71
N HIS A 63 -0.97 -11.51 4.44
CA HIS A 63 -1.16 -12.58 3.47
C HIS A 63 -2.62 -13.10 3.39
N GLY A 64 -3.59 -12.19 3.42
CA GLY A 64 -5.02 -12.53 3.45
C GLY A 64 -5.56 -13.09 2.12
N PHE A 65 -4.85 -12.90 1.00
CA PHE A 65 -5.14 -13.53 -0.28
C PHE A 65 -4.21 -14.72 -0.57
N ASN A 66 -4.66 -15.66 -1.40
CA ASN A 66 -3.85 -16.80 -1.86
C ASN A 66 -2.59 -16.37 -2.62
N ASP A 67 -2.70 -15.35 -3.46
CA ASP A 67 -1.59 -14.71 -4.17
C ASP A 67 -1.92 -13.22 -4.39
N GLY A 68 -1.00 -12.45 -4.93
CA GLY A 68 -1.23 -11.06 -5.35
C GLY A 68 -1.19 -10.03 -4.23
N ASN A 69 -1.01 -10.42 -2.96
CA ASN A 69 -1.03 -9.52 -1.79
C ASN A 69 -0.24 -8.20 -1.99
N LYS A 70 1.02 -8.28 -2.46
CA LYS A 70 1.84 -7.07 -2.74
C LYS A 70 1.25 -6.18 -3.83
N ARG A 71 0.82 -6.80 -4.94
CA ARG A 71 0.26 -6.09 -6.11
C ARG A 71 -1.09 -5.46 -5.77
N THR A 72 -1.91 -6.17 -5.00
CA THR A 72 -3.16 -5.64 -4.44
C THR A 72 -2.88 -4.47 -3.49
N ALA A 73 -1.92 -4.60 -2.58
CA ALA A 73 -1.56 -3.52 -1.66
C ALA A 73 -1.10 -2.25 -2.40
N LEU A 74 -0.25 -2.41 -3.44
CA LEU A 74 0.16 -1.30 -4.31
C LEU A 74 -1.05 -0.65 -5.00
N ALA A 75 -1.95 -1.44 -5.58
CA ALA A 75 -3.15 -0.92 -6.24
C ALA A 75 -4.10 -0.21 -5.25
N VAL A 76 -4.26 -0.75 -4.04
CA VAL A 76 -5.09 -0.16 -2.99
C VAL A 76 -4.51 1.15 -2.48
N GLY A 77 -3.18 1.26 -2.33
CA GLY A 77 -2.53 2.51 -1.95
C GLY A 77 -2.79 3.60 -3.00
N GLY A 78 -2.61 3.28 -4.29
CA GLY A 78 -2.94 4.21 -5.38
C GLY A 78 -4.42 4.61 -5.39
N PHE A 79 -5.32 3.66 -5.12
CA PHE A 79 -6.75 3.95 -5.03
C PHE A 79 -7.10 4.86 -3.85
N LEU A 80 -6.47 4.67 -2.68
CA LEU A 80 -6.67 5.55 -1.52
C LEU A 80 -6.17 6.98 -1.78
N LEU A 81 -5.05 7.15 -2.49
CA LEU A 81 -4.57 8.47 -2.95
C LEU A 81 -5.61 9.13 -3.87
N LEU A 82 -6.08 8.39 -4.87
CA LEU A 82 -7.09 8.87 -5.82
C LEU A 82 -8.39 9.29 -5.11
N LEU A 83 -8.89 8.45 -4.19
CA LEU A 83 -10.11 8.72 -3.43
C LEU A 83 -10.04 9.97 -2.55
N ASN A 84 -8.82 10.41 -2.19
CA ASN A 84 -8.59 11.54 -1.31
C ASN A 84 -7.99 12.75 -2.05
N GLY A 85 -8.06 12.79 -3.40
CA GLY A 85 -7.73 13.97 -4.20
C GLY A 85 -6.26 14.12 -4.58
N TYR A 86 -5.50 13.03 -4.64
CA TYR A 86 -4.08 13.00 -5.02
C TYR A 86 -3.89 12.42 -6.44
N ASP A 87 -4.80 12.70 -7.36
CA ASP A 87 -4.80 12.17 -8.73
C ASP A 87 -3.55 12.55 -9.54
N ASP A 88 -3.02 13.75 -9.33
CA ASP A 88 -1.80 14.24 -9.99
C ASP A 88 -0.55 13.40 -9.67
N TYR A 89 -0.53 12.71 -8.52
CA TYR A 89 0.63 11.95 -8.05
C TYR A 89 0.56 10.46 -8.39
N ILE A 90 -0.53 9.97 -8.99
CA ILE A 90 -0.75 8.53 -9.20
C ILE A 90 0.34 7.88 -10.05
N VAL A 91 0.75 8.52 -11.15
CA VAL A 91 1.80 7.96 -12.02
C VAL A 91 3.14 7.90 -11.29
N HIS A 92 3.46 8.94 -10.51
CA HIS A 92 4.68 8.98 -9.72
C HIS A 92 4.65 7.93 -8.59
N TYR A 93 3.53 7.80 -7.90
CA TYR A 93 3.31 6.77 -6.87
C TYR A 93 3.65 5.37 -7.37
N PHE A 94 3.06 4.92 -8.48
CA PHE A 94 3.30 3.57 -9.00
C PHE A 94 4.77 3.33 -9.36
N ARG A 95 5.46 4.35 -9.92
CA ARG A 95 6.89 4.25 -10.23
C ARG A 95 7.75 4.14 -8.97
N MET A 96 7.44 4.91 -7.94
CA MET A 96 8.26 4.98 -6.73
C MET A 96 7.99 3.79 -5.79
N PHE A 97 6.75 3.30 -5.72
CA PHE A 97 6.35 2.32 -4.70
C PHE A 97 6.41 0.87 -5.15
N GLU A 98 6.68 0.59 -6.43
CA GLU A 98 6.78 -0.78 -6.94
C GLU A 98 7.84 -1.60 -6.19
N GLN A 99 9.05 -1.05 -6.01
CA GLN A 99 10.09 -1.71 -5.22
C GLN A 99 9.85 -1.61 -3.72
N VAL A 100 9.23 -0.52 -3.25
CA VAL A 100 8.93 -0.32 -1.82
C VAL A 100 8.05 -1.46 -1.28
N VAL A 101 6.99 -1.85 -1.99
CA VAL A 101 6.11 -2.94 -1.52
C VAL A 101 6.82 -4.31 -1.48
N VAL A 102 7.85 -4.51 -2.31
CA VAL A 102 8.71 -5.70 -2.27
C VAL A 102 9.60 -5.66 -1.02
N LEU A 103 10.26 -4.52 -0.77
CA LEU A 103 11.11 -4.34 0.42
C LEU A 103 10.33 -4.53 1.74
N VAL A 104 9.08 -4.07 1.81
CA VAL A 104 8.20 -4.29 2.98
C VAL A 104 7.89 -5.78 3.16
N ALA A 105 7.60 -6.49 2.06
CA ALA A 105 7.32 -7.92 2.11
C ALA A 105 8.53 -8.70 2.64
N ASP A 106 9.73 -8.34 2.20
CA ASP A 106 11.00 -8.97 2.56
C ASP A 106 11.55 -8.51 3.93
N ASN A 107 10.78 -7.71 4.69
CA ASN A 107 11.18 -7.14 5.98
C ASN A 107 12.40 -6.22 5.93
N LYS A 108 12.73 -5.69 4.74
CA LYS A 108 13.82 -4.73 4.56
C LYS A 108 13.38 -3.29 4.81
N LEU A 109 12.07 -3.04 4.80
CA LEU A 109 11.48 -1.73 5.05
C LEU A 109 10.37 -1.85 6.11
N SER A 110 10.50 -1.11 7.20
CA SER A 110 9.58 -1.13 8.34
C SER A 110 8.29 -0.36 8.08
N LYS A 111 7.32 -0.46 8.98
CA LYS A 111 6.06 0.30 8.85
C LYS A 111 6.31 1.81 9.01
N GLU A 112 7.20 2.19 9.90
CA GLU A 112 7.60 3.57 10.18
C GLU A 112 8.37 4.16 8.99
N GLU A 113 9.22 3.36 8.35
CA GLU A 113 9.92 3.78 7.13
C GLU A 113 8.93 3.94 5.98
N LEU A 114 7.94 3.05 5.86
CA LEU A 114 6.87 3.17 4.86
C LEU A 114 6.04 4.44 5.09
N TYR A 115 5.75 4.79 6.34
CA TYR A 115 5.08 6.04 6.70
C TYR A 115 5.85 7.25 6.15
N VAL A 116 7.16 7.31 6.39
CA VAL A 116 7.99 8.44 5.92
C VAL A 116 7.92 8.58 4.39
N LEU A 117 7.93 7.46 3.65
CA LEU A 117 7.82 7.52 2.19
C LEU A 117 6.45 8.03 1.72
N PHE A 118 5.37 7.62 2.40
CA PHE A 118 4.04 8.15 2.09
C PHE A 118 3.92 9.64 2.45
N ASP A 119 4.49 10.07 3.57
CA ASP A 119 4.51 11.46 4.01
C ASP A 119 5.26 12.35 3.01
N GLU A 120 6.46 11.96 2.59
CA GLU A 120 7.24 12.67 1.57
C GLU A 120 6.47 12.82 0.25
N MET A 121 5.84 11.74 -0.21
CA MET A 121 5.05 11.75 -1.43
C MET A 121 3.79 12.62 -1.31
N ILE A 122 3.07 12.52 -0.20
CA ILE A 122 1.80 13.25 0.02
C ILE A 122 2.06 14.75 0.19
N THR A 123 3.14 15.13 0.89
CA THR A 123 3.47 16.54 1.17
C THR A 123 4.28 17.20 0.07
N GLY A 124 5.18 16.46 -0.57
CA GLY A 124 6.16 16.98 -1.53
C GLY A 124 5.97 16.50 -2.98
N GLY A 125 5.14 15.49 -3.22
CA GLY A 125 4.89 14.93 -4.55
C GLY A 125 5.97 14.00 -5.10
N ASP A 126 7.05 13.79 -4.35
CA ASP A 126 8.17 12.91 -4.70
C ASP A 126 8.88 12.44 -3.41
N LEU A 127 9.71 11.40 -3.53
CA LEU A 127 10.57 10.96 -2.43
C LEU A 127 11.81 11.84 -2.32
N SER A 128 12.32 12.02 -1.10
CA SER A 128 13.59 12.71 -0.89
C SER A 128 14.76 11.96 -1.52
N GLU A 129 15.84 12.67 -1.86
CA GLU A 129 17.07 12.02 -2.35
C GLU A 129 17.63 11.02 -1.34
N SER A 130 17.51 11.30 -0.04
CA SER A 130 17.86 10.35 1.02
C SER A 130 17.03 9.07 0.96
N SER A 131 15.72 9.18 0.77
CA SER A 131 14.82 8.03 0.63
C SER A 131 15.11 7.23 -0.64
N LYS A 132 15.36 7.90 -1.75
CA LYS A 132 15.74 7.26 -3.02
C LYS A 132 17.04 6.47 -2.89
N ILE A 133 18.09 7.07 -2.34
CA ILE A 133 19.39 6.40 -2.11
C ILE A 133 19.22 5.20 -1.18
N LYS A 134 18.46 5.36 -0.08
CA LYS A 134 18.17 4.25 0.83
C LYS A 134 17.46 3.09 0.12
N ILE A 135 16.47 3.37 -0.73
CA ILE A 135 15.78 2.34 -1.52
C ILE A 135 16.77 1.61 -2.43
N ILE A 136 17.66 2.34 -3.13
CA ILE A 136 18.71 1.76 -3.96
C ILE A 136 19.59 0.78 -3.14
N ASP A 137 20.09 1.23 -1.99
CA ASP A 137 20.95 0.42 -1.11
C ASP A 137 20.26 -0.85 -0.58
N LEU A 138 18.93 -0.82 -0.42
CA LEU A 138 18.14 -1.97 0.03
C LEU A 138 17.83 -2.95 -1.11
N VAL A 139 17.59 -2.41 -2.31
CA VAL A 139 17.34 -3.18 -3.54
C VAL A 139 18.61 -3.89 -4.00
N ASP A 140 19.78 -3.26 -3.95
CA ASP A 140 21.06 -3.89 -4.31
C ASP A 140 21.42 -5.11 -3.45
N LYS A 141 20.73 -5.28 -2.31
CA LYS A 141 20.91 -6.41 -1.39
C LYS A 141 19.83 -7.49 -1.56
N LEU A 142 18.91 -7.37 -2.53
CA LEU A 142 17.90 -8.39 -2.87
C LEU A 142 18.55 -9.53 -3.65
#